data_AF-A0AAV0XSW0-F1
#
_entry.id   AF-A0AAV0XSW0-F1
#
_cell.length_a   1.000
_cell.length_b   1.000
_cell.length_c   1.000
_cell.angle_alpha   90.00
_cell.angle_beta   90.00
_cell.angle_gamma   90.00
#
_symmetry.space_group_name_H-M   'P 1'
#
loop_
_entity.id
_entity.type
_entity.pdbx_description
1 polymer ?
#
loop_
_entity_poly.entity_id
_entity_poly.type
_entity_poly.pdbx_seq_one_letter_code
_entity_poly.pdbx_strand_id
1 'polypeptide(L)'
;MAVNATKRGMPYYAGIIDLVNGHDIYVKFPGEHGDRPYLYERSDLRPFTTQFPNGKFKPLKAIPAHKNSQYLRRKIRNYEQNVINFLNLM
;
A
#
# COMPACT_ATOMS: atom_id res chain seq x y z
N MET A 1 8.12 9.20 2.39
CA MET A 1 6.79 9.59 1.83
C MET A 1 5.91 8.34 1.72
N ALA A 2 4.60 8.43 2.02
CA ALA A 2 3.68 7.30 1.90
C ALA A 2 3.04 7.20 0.52
N VAL A 3 2.83 5.98 0.03
CA VAL A 3 2.29 5.67 -1.30
C VAL A 3 1.33 4.49 -1.28
N ASN A 4 0.45 4.40 -2.27
CA ASN A 4 -0.26 3.17 -2.61
C ASN A 4 0.42 2.49 -3.81
N ALA A 5 0.84 1.24 -3.65
CA ALA A 5 1.43 0.44 -4.72
C ALA A 5 0.37 -0.27 -5.58
N THR A 6 0.32 0.01 -6.88
CA THR A 6 -0.82 -0.30 -7.76
C THR A 6 -0.65 -1.57 -8.62
N LYS A 7 0.56 -2.15 -8.63
CA LYS A 7 0.97 -3.38 -9.32
C LYS A 7 1.60 -4.35 -8.33
N ARG A 8 1.64 -5.65 -8.62
CA ARG A 8 2.27 -6.74 -7.82
C ARG A 8 1.76 -6.96 -6.38
N GLY A 9 1.04 -6.03 -5.77
CA GLY A 9 0.44 -6.17 -4.45
C GLY A 9 -1.08 -6.11 -4.50
N MET A 10 -1.76 -7.09 -5.09
CA MET A 10 -3.22 -7.11 -5.01
C MET A 10 -3.65 -7.27 -3.54
N PRO A 11 -4.38 -6.31 -2.95
CA PRO A 11 -4.77 -4.98 -3.43
C PRO A 11 -3.86 -3.87 -2.88
N TYR A 12 -3.73 -2.75 -3.61
CA TYR A 12 -3.09 -1.49 -3.24
C TYR A 12 -2.59 -1.40 -1.80
N TYR A 13 -1.42 -1.99 -1.56
CA TYR A 13 -0.83 -1.90 -0.24
C TYR A 13 -0.28 -0.49 -0.05
N ALA A 14 -0.65 0.11 1.06
CA ALA A 14 -0.01 1.32 1.54
C ALA A 14 1.41 0.95 1.95
N GLY A 15 2.39 1.72 1.48
CA GLY A 15 3.80 1.55 1.81
C GLY A 15 4.50 2.88 1.99
N ILE A 16 5.78 2.82 2.36
CA ILE A 16 6.66 3.97 2.54
C ILE A 16 7.78 3.89 1.50
N ILE A 17 8.02 4.97 0.77
CA ILE A 17 9.22 5.11 -0.05
C ILE A 17 10.43 5.13 0.90
N ASP A 18 11.31 4.15 0.72
CA ASP A 18 12.52 3.96 1.50
C ASP A 18 13.74 4.59 0.81
N LEU A 19 13.90 4.34 -0.50
CA LEU A 19 14.98 4.88 -1.31
C LEU A 19 14.48 5.23 -2.71
N VAL A 20 15.03 6.30 -3.29
CA VAL A 20 14.89 6.62 -4.71
C VAL A 20 16.29 6.70 -5.30
N ASN A 21 16.60 5.84 -6.27
CA ASN A 21 17.88 5.81 -6.97
C ASN A 21 17.66 5.96 -8.47
N GLY A 22 17.80 7.18 -8.99
CA GLY A 22 17.48 7.47 -10.39
C GLY A 22 16.01 7.20 -10.70
N HIS A 23 15.74 6.16 -11.51
CA HIS A 23 14.38 5.73 -11.87
C HIS A 23 13.83 4.63 -10.96
N ASP A 24 14.66 4.05 -10.10
CA ASP A 24 14.29 2.96 -9.21
C ASP A 24 13.68 3.52 -7.92
N ILE A 25 12.44 3.11 -7.63
CA ILE A 25 11.74 3.49 -6.40
C ILE A 25 11.56 2.27 -5.52
N TYR A 26 12.15 2.31 -4.35
CA TYR A 26 12.12 1.23 -3.37
C TYR A 26 11.07 1.54 -2.30
N VAL A 27 10.08 0.65 -2.17
CA VAL A 27 8.96 0.80 -1.24
C VAL A 27 8.98 -0.31 -0.21
N LYS A 28 8.99 0.06 1.08
CA LYS A 28 8.80 -0.87 2.19
C LYS A 28 7.35 -0.88 2.65
N PHE A 29 6.92 -2.02 3.20
CA PHE A 29 5.58 -2.21 3.72
C PHE A 29 5.65 -2.59 5.21
N PRO A 30 5.54 -1.60 6.12
CA PRO A 30 5.64 -1.85 7.55
C PRO A 30 4.69 -2.97 8.03
N GLY A 31 5.16 -3.84 8.91
CA GLY A 31 4.38 -4.93 9.51
C GLY A 31 4.72 -6.33 8.98
N GLU A 32 3.91 -6.88 8.07
CA GLU A 32 3.86 -8.33 7.79
C GLU A 32 5.02 -8.92 6.97
N HIS A 33 5.79 -8.11 6.23
CA HIS A 33 6.83 -8.60 5.30
C HIS A 33 8.26 -8.23 5.69
N GLY A 34 8.46 -7.68 6.89
CA GLY A 34 9.73 -7.13 7.33
C GLY A 34 10.11 -5.84 6.60
N ASP A 35 11.24 -5.24 6.96
CA ASP A 35 11.67 -3.93 6.44
C ASP A 35 12.32 -4.00 5.04
N ARG A 36 12.24 -5.15 4.35
CA ARG A 36 12.85 -5.29 3.03
C ARG A 36 12.08 -4.43 2.02
N PRO A 37 12.74 -3.48 1.34
CA PRO A 37 12.07 -2.70 0.32
C PRO A 37 11.94 -3.49 -0.99
N TYR A 38 10.87 -3.19 -1.73
CA TYR A 38 10.56 -3.77 -3.03
C TYR A 38 10.67 -2.71 -4.12
N LEU A 39 11.21 -3.10 -5.27
CA LEU A 39 11.34 -2.22 -6.42
C LEU A 39 10.00 -2.01 -7.13
N TYR A 40 9.68 -0.75 -7.41
CA TYR A 40 8.51 -0.30 -8.16
C TYR A 40 8.90 0.75 -9.20
N GLU A 41 8.15 0.77 -10.30
CA GLU A 41 8.18 1.88 -11.25
C GLU A 41 7.32 3.05 -10.74
N ARG A 42 7.64 4.27 -11.16
CA ARG A 42 6.82 5.46 -10.84
C ARG A 42 5.35 5.32 -11.27
N SER A 43 5.11 4.69 -12.42
CA SER A 43 3.79 4.36 -12.96
C SER A 43 2.97 3.45 -12.04
N ASP A 44 3.66 2.65 -11.23
CA ASP A 44 3.06 1.69 -10.32
C ASP A 44 2.73 2.30 -8.95
N LEU A 45 3.06 3.57 -8.71
CA LEU A 45 2.88 4.22 -7.41
C LEU A 45 1.93 5.41 -7.53
N ARG A 46 1.12 5.60 -6.49
CA ARG A 46 0.30 6.80 -6.31
C ARG A 46 0.53 7.38 -4.92
N PRO A 47 0.39 8.70 -4.72
CA PRO A 47 0.38 9.29 -3.38
C PRO A 47 -0.63 8.56 -2.49
N PHE A 48 -0.25 8.35 -1.22
CA PHE A 48 -1.11 7.64 -0.28
C PHE A 48 -2.48 8.32 -0.14
N THR A 49 -3.53 7.55 -0.34
CA THR A 49 -4.92 7.91 -0.09
C THR A 49 -5.60 6.73 0.60
N THR A 50 -6.39 7.00 1.64
CA THR A 50 -7.13 5.93 2.32
C THR A 50 -8.21 5.34 1.42
N GLN A 51 -8.31 4.01 1.43
CA GLN A 51 -9.40 3.25 0.84
C GLN A 51 -10.52 3.00 1.85
N PHE A 52 -10.49 3.66 3.02
CA PHE A 52 -11.52 3.58 4.06
C PHE A 52 -12.05 4.96 4.48
N PRO A 53 -12.42 5.87 3.56
CA PRO A 53 -12.98 7.15 3.95
C PRO A 53 -14.23 6.97 4.80
N ASN A 54 -14.23 7.57 5.99
CA ASN A 54 -15.28 7.43 7.01
C ASN A 54 -15.59 5.96 7.36
N GLY A 55 -14.56 5.10 7.35
CA GLY A 55 -14.66 3.67 7.65
C GLY A 55 -15.27 2.80 6.53
N LYS A 56 -15.76 3.41 5.45
CA LYS A 56 -16.35 2.70 4.30
C LYS A 56 -15.30 2.33 3.28
N PHE A 57 -15.27 1.05 2.89
CA PHE A 57 -14.27 0.56 1.95
C PHE A 57 -14.55 1.05 0.52
N LYS A 58 -13.62 1.80 -0.06
CA LYS A 58 -13.62 2.31 -1.44
C LYS A 58 -12.26 1.99 -2.08
N PRO A 59 -12.15 0.88 -2.81
CA PRO A 59 -10.87 0.47 -3.37
C PRO A 59 -10.45 1.36 -4.54
N LEU A 60 -9.14 1.58 -4.72
CA LEU A 60 -8.60 2.41 -5.81
C LEU A 60 -8.69 1.74 -7.19
N LYS A 61 -8.85 0.41 -7.26
CA LYS A 61 -9.34 -0.32 -8.45
C LYS A 61 -10.45 -1.29 -8.04
N ALA A 62 -11.29 -1.62 -9.00
CA ALA A 62 -12.22 -2.73 -8.88
C ALA A 62 -11.48 -4.01 -8.43
N ILE A 63 -12.05 -4.68 -7.44
CA ILE A 63 -11.60 -6.01 -7.03
C ILE A 63 -12.20 -7.02 -8.02
N PRO A 64 -11.40 -7.89 -8.65
CA PRO A 64 -11.93 -8.90 -9.54
C PRO A 64 -12.93 -9.83 -8.81
N ALA A 65 -14.04 -10.16 -9.45
CA ALA A 65 -15.13 -10.95 -8.85
C ALA A 65 -14.68 -12.31 -8.31
N HIS A 66 -13.64 -12.92 -8.89
CA HIS A 66 -13.09 -14.21 -8.46
C HIS A 66 -12.21 -14.14 -7.21
N LYS A 67 -12.01 -12.96 -6.60
CA LYS A 67 -11.19 -12.79 -5.40
C LYS A 67 -12.06 -12.64 -4.15
N ASN A 68 -11.55 -13.16 -3.03
CA ASN A 68 -12.18 -12.99 -1.73
C ASN A 68 -12.09 -11.51 -1.27
N SER A 69 -13.16 -10.75 -1.52
CA SER A 69 -13.25 -9.32 -1.23
C SER A 69 -13.09 -8.99 0.26
N GLN A 70 -13.56 -9.86 1.16
CA GLN A 70 -13.43 -9.67 2.61
C GLN A 70 -11.97 -9.80 3.06
N TYR A 71 -11.28 -10.85 2.60
CA TYR A 71 -9.86 -11.05 2.88
C TYR A 71 -9.03 -9.86 2.38
N LEU A 72 -9.28 -9.42 1.14
CA LEU A 72 -8.59 -8.29 0.52
C LEU A 72 -8.84 -6.99 1.28
N ARG A 73 -10.10 -6.71 1.67
CA ARG A 73 -10.45 -5.54 2.50
C ARG A 73 -9.69 -5.54 3.81
N ARG A 74 -9.68 -6.67 4.54
CA ARG A 74 -8.94 -6.80 5.80
C ARG A 74 -7.45 -6.54 5.59
N LYS A 75 -6.88 -7.12 4.53
CA LYS A 75 -5.47 -6.95 4.22
C LYS A 75 -5.13 -5.49 3.94
N ILE A 76 -5.83 -4.81 3.04
CA ILE A 76 -5.60 -3.37 2.77
C ILE A 76 -5.64 -2.55 4.06
N ARG A 77 -6.65 -2.78 4.90
CA ARG A 77 -6.79 -2.06 6.17
C ARG A 77 -5.56 -2.23 7.05
N ASN A 78 -5.00 -3.44 7.14
CA ASN A 78 -3.79 -3.69 7.92
C ASN A 78 -2.61 -2.87 7.38
N TYR A 79 -2.39 -2.83 6.06
CA TYR A 79 -1.31 -2.03 5.47
C TYR A 79 -1.52 -0.52 5.69
N GLU A 80 -2.75 -0.01 5.52
CA GLU A 80 -3.04 1.40 5.82
C GLU A 80 -2.75 1.73 7.28
N GLN A 81 -3.19 0.87 8.21
CA GLN A 81 -2.97 1.07 9.64
C GLN A 81 -1.47 1.02 9.99
N ASN A 82 -0.72 0.08 9.42
CA ASN A 82 0.72 -0.03 9.67
C ASN A 82 1.48 1.19 9.15
N VAL A 83 1.11 1.73 7.97
CA VAL A 83 1.68 2.97 7.45
C VAL A 83 1.33 4.15 8.34
N ILE A 84 0.07 4.29 8.77
CA ILE A 84 -0.36 5.38 9.68
C ILE A 84 0.43 5.31 10.99
N ASN A 85 0.54 4.11 11.58
CA ASN A 85 1.31 3.91 12.80
C ASN A 85 2.79 4.27 12.60
N PHE A 86 3.40 3.82 11.50
CA PHE A 86 4.78 4.16 11.17
C PHE A 86 5.01 5.67 11.03
N LEU A 87 4.08 6.38 10.38
CA LEU A 87 4.16 7.83 10.20
C LEU A 87 3.97 8.60 11.50
N ASN A 88 3.17 8.10 12.44
CA ASN A 88 2.96 8.72 13.76
C ASN A 88 4.10 8.46 14.76
N LEU A 89 4.99 7.49 14.47
CA LEU A 89 6.15 7.15 15.29
C LEU A 89 7.42 7.92 14.90
N MET A 90 7.39 8.66 13.79
CA MET A 90 8.47 9.54 13.32
C MET A 90 8.15 11.00 13.63
#